data_AF-A0A7W1LFQ8-F1
#
_entry.id   AF-A0A7W1LFQ8-F1
#
_cell.length_a   1.000
_cell.length_b   1.000
_cell.length_c   1.000
_cell.angle_alpha   90.00
_cell.angle_beta   90.00
_cell.angle_gamma   90.00
#
_symmetry.space_group_name_H-M   'P 1'
#
loop_
_entity.id
_entity.type
_entity.pdbx_description
1 polymer ?
#
loop_
_entity_poly.entity_id
_entity_poly.type
_entity_poly.pdbx_seq_one_letter_code
_entity_poly.pdbx_strand_id
1 'polypeptide(L)'
;AVATRLQAIVLVPVVVTAVLVKAALDRDRLVLRRFAPALGAIVVATIVLAGLVGSGSFGAYSAAGEGSYDLGAAARFVGYHAAGVILISGIVPGLALLLLWVTTVRSREAPRALRAFLAVTIAYIPWLVLEVGVFASREIGHLAGRDLATAAPLTLLAFAVWLERGAPRPQPLTSVVALVAAAGLLVLPIRRLAEVDTIHDSLELIPLAQLTPDGRVLAFALAVAAATALFVLLPRRAVALLVAPVFVALAATSVIAAREADRQSGQRETALLGGTPTWVDDAGLDGVAFLYAGEPRWTVVWQHLYWNRSIDEIWTLGGSEVPGPLPQRSVYPRSDGTFTFASGSVDAPAVVAPTNVTLVGERVAEIRNQALVAAGHVLWRPEPPVRAASITTGILANGDIYEPATVTVFDCAKGRLEATLLGKAGNPVSLRLDGITRRVVEVPGGTVWRGGLETEPYASEDGICEFGIVSEGLLGSTRLEFVRR
;
A
#
# COMPACT_ATOMS: atom_id res chain seq x y z
N ALA A 1 -18.57 4.12 -10.10
CA ALA A 1 -17.18 4.22 -10.57
C ALA A 1 -16.36 5.18 -9.70
N VAL A 2 -16.66 6.48 -9.65
CA VAL A 2 -15.92 7.43 -8.78
C VAL A 2 -16.08 7.10 -7.29
N ALA A 3 -17.28 6.73 -6.86
CA ALA A 3 -17.55 6.27 -5.48
C ALA A 3 -16.85 4.95 -5.09
N THR A 4 -16.30 4.22 -6.06
CA THR A 4 -15.59 2.94 -5.83
C THR A 4 -14.08 3.04 -6.08
N ARG A 5 -13.65 3.95 -6.98
CA ARG A 5 -12.25 4.25 -7.29
C ARG A 5 -12.18 5.68 -7.81
N LEU A 6 -11.55 6.59 -7.06
CA LEU A 6 -11.49 8.02 -7.41
C LEU A 6 -10.91 8.26 -8.81
N GLN A 7 -9.97 7.40 -9.23
CA GLN A 7 -9.37 7.36 -10.57
C GLN A 7 -10.40 7.33 -11.72
N ALA A 8 -11.64 6.91 -11.47
CA ALA A 8 -12.69 6.95 -12.48
C ALA A 8 -13.12 8.38 -12.88
N ILE A 9 -12.67 9.42 -12.17
CA ILE A 9 -12.94 10.82 -12.54
C ILE A 9 -12.36 11.16 -13.91
N VAL A 10 -11.29 10.47 -14.31
CA VAL A 10 -10.68 10.54 -15.65
C VAL A 10 -11.65 10.28 -16.79
N LEU A 11 -12.74 9.54 -16.54
CA LEU A 11 -13.72 9.23 -17.58
C LEU A 11 -14.45 10.49 -18.10
N VAL A 12 -14.56 11.55 -17.28
CA VAL A 12 -15.19 12.81 -17.68
C VAL A 12 -14.44 13.47 -18.86
N PRO A 13 -13.15 13.82 -18.73
CA PRO A 13 -12.41 14.38 -19.86
C PRO A 13 -12.24 13.36 -21.00
N VAL A 14 -12.18 12.05 -20.71
CA VAL A 14 -12.11 11.01 -21.75
C VAL A 14 -13.33 11.01 -22.66
N VAL A 15 -14.55 11.12 -22.14
CA VAL A 15 -15.75 11.16 -22.98
C VAL A 15 -15.74 12.40 -23.87
N VAL A 16 -15.40 13.56 -23.31
CA VAL A 16 -15.31 14.82 -24.07
C VAL A 16 -14.28 14.69 -25.20
N THR A 17 -13.06 14.24 -24.87
CA THR A 17 -11.99 14.06 -25.86
C THR A 17 -12.34 13.00 -26.90
N ALA A 18 -12.97 11.89 -26.52
CA ALA A 18 -13.37 10.83 -27.46
C ALA A 18 -14.39 11.34 -28.48
N VAL A 19 -15.38 12.14 -28.06
CA VAL A 19 -16.36 12.73 -28.99
C VAL A 19 -15.69 13.72 -29.94
N LEU A 20 -14.78 14.56 -29.44
CA LEU A 20 -14.01 15.51 -30.28
C LEU A 20 -13.13 14.79 -31.31
N VAL A 21 -12.38 13.76 -30.86
CA VAL A 21 -11.55 12.93 -31.73
C VAL A 21 -12.41 12.21 -32.76
N LYS A 22 -13.57 11.66 -32.36
CA LYS A 22 -14.49 11.00 -33.29
C LYS A 22 -15.03 11.96 -34.36
N ALA A 23 -15.45 13.16 -33.96
CA ALA A 23 -15.91 14.19 -34.88
C ALA A 23 -14.80 14.60 -35.87
N ALA A 24 -13.55 14.70 -35.40
CA ALA A 24 -12.40 14.99 -36.25
C ALA A 24 -12.08 13.85 -37.24
N LEU A 25 -12.10 12.59 -36.79
CA LEU A 25 -11.90 11.41 -37.65
C LEU A 25 -13.01 11.26 -38.69
N ASP A 26 -14.25 11.58 -38.32
CA ASP A 26 -15.40 11.56 -39.24
C ASP A 26 -15.47 12.78 -40.15
N ARG A 27 -14.79 13.86 -39.78
CA ARG A 27 -14.96 15.21 -40.36
C ARG A 27 -16.42 15.66 -40.34
N ASP A 28 -17.18 15.25 -39.32
CA ASP A 28 -18.61 15.51 -39.17
C ASP A 28 -18.90 16.17 -37.82
N ARG A 29 -19.24 17.46 -37.86
CA ARG A 29 -19.61 18.23 -36.66
C ARG A 29 -20.97 17.83 -36.10
N LEU A 30 -21.82 17.13 -36.86
CA LEU A 30 -23.10 16.63 -36.36
C LEU A 30 -22.93 15.60 -35.24
N VAL A 31 -21.77 14.93 -35.18
CA VAL A 31 -21.40 14.05 -34.06
C VAL A 31 -21.48 14.82 -32.74
N LEU A 32 -20.96 16.05 -32.68
CA LEU A 32 -21.00 16.87 -31.46
C LEU A 32 -22.43 17.18 -31.02
N ARG A 33 -23.32 17.48 -31.98
CA ARG A 33 -24.73 17.73 -31.68
C ARG A 33 -25.45 16.49 -31.16
N ARG A 34 -25.13 15.30 -31.70
CA ARG A 34 -25.71 14.04 -31.24
C ARG A 34 -25.31 13.69 -29.80
N PHE A 35 -24.07 14.01 -29.42
CA PHE A 35 -23.56 13.77 -28.07
C PHE A 35 -23.77 14.93 -27.09
N ALA A 36 -24.29 16.09 -27.54
CA ALA A 36 -24.53 17.25 -26.69
C ALA A 36 -25.40 16.96 -25.45
N PRO A 37 -26.49 16.18 -25.52
CA PRO A 37 -27.26 15.83 -24.33
C PRO A 37 -26.45 15.02 -23.31
N ALA A 38 -25.65 14.06 -23.77
CA ALA A 38 -24.80 13.24 -22.90
C ALA A 38 -23.67 14.07 -22.27
N LEU A 39 -23.02 14.94 -23.04
CA LEU A 39 -22.00 15.86 -22.54
C LEU A 39 -22.61 16.84 -21.52
N GLY A 40 -23.80 17.38 -21.79
CA GLY A 40 -24.55 18.23 -20.87
C GLY A 40 -24.88 17.51 -19.56
N ALA A 41 -25.35 16.26 -19.63
CA ALA A 41 -25.62 15.45 -18.45
C ALA A 41 -24.35 15.19 -17.62
N ILE A 42 -23.20 14.92 -18.26
CA ILE A 42 -21.92 14.74 -17.57
C ILE A 42 -21.49 16.03 -16.86
N VAL A 43 -21.60 17.19 -17.52
CA VAL A 43 -21.28 18.49 -16.91
C VAL A 43 -22.18 18.74 -15.70
N VAL A 44 -23.50 18.55 -15.84
CA VAL A 44 -24.45 18.72 -14.73
C VAL A 44 -24.11 17.77 -13.58
N ALA A 45 -23.89 16.48 -13.87
CA ALA A 45 -23.53 15.50 -12.84
C ALA A 45 -22.21 15.85 -12.13
N THR A 46 -21.22 16.36 -12.86
CA THR A 46 -19.93 16.79 -12.30
C THR A 46 -20.11 18.01 -11.38
N ILE A 47 -20.91 18.99 -11.79
CA ILE A 47 -21.23 20.18 -10.98
C ILE A 47 -21.99 19.77 -9.72
N VAL A 48 -23.01 18.92 -9.86
CA VAL A 48 -23.80 18.42 -8.72
C VAL A 48 -22.91 17.66 -7.75
N LEU A 49 -22.04 16.77 -8.25
CA LEU A 49 -21.10 16.03 -7.42
C LEU A 49 -20.11 16.97 -6.71
N ALA A 50 -19.55 17.95 -7.41
CA ALA A 50 -18.65 18.94 -6.82
C ALA A 50 -19.35 19.81 -5.75
N GLY A 51 -20.64 20.09 -5.90
CA GLY A 51 -21.44 20.82 -4.91
C GLY A 51 -21.84 19.98 -3.70
N LEU A 52 -21.95 18.65 -3.84
CA LEU A 52 -22.29 17.73 -2.76
C LEU A 52 -21.07 17.23 -1.98
N VAL A 53 -19.90 17.17 -2.63
CA VAL A 53 -18.65 16.69 -2.05
C VAL A 53 -17.88 17.89 -1.49
N GLY A 54 -17.99 18.13 -0.18
CA GLY A 54 -17.15 19.10 0.52
C GLY A 54 -15.66 18.74 0.45
N SER A 55 -14.76 19.70 0.69
CA SER A 55 -13.31 19.52 0.60
C SER A 55 -12.75 18.39 1.49
N GLY A 56 -13.43 18.02 2.58
CA GLY A 56 -13.05 16.92 3.47
C GLY A 56 -13.55 15.53 3.05
N SER A 57 -14.31 15.40 1.97
CA SER A 57 -14.99 14.15 1.59
C SER A 57 -14.18 13.21 0.70
N PHE A 58 -12.91 13.53 0.42
CA PHE A 58 -12.03 12.70 -0.43
C PHE A 58 -11.31 11.57 0.33
N GLY A 59 -11.50 11.47 1.65
CA GLY A 59 -10.91 10.43 2.48
C GLY A 59 -9.38 10.36 2.32
N ALA A 60 -8.83 9.16 2.11
CA ALA A 60 -7.39 8.95 1.88
C ALA A 60 -6.81 9.69 0.67
N TYR A 61 -7.65 10.26 -0.22
CA TYR A 61 -7.21 11.05 -1.37
C TYR A 61 -7.20 12.56 -1.11
N SER A 62 -7.52 13.05 0.09
CA SER A 62 -7.39 14.49 0.43
C SER A 62 -5.97 14.99 0.23
N ALA A 63 -4.97 14.15 0.53
CA ALA A 63 -3.55 14.42 0.31
C ALA A 63 -3.21 14.79 -1.15
N ALA A 64 -3.95 14.24 -2.13
CA ALA A 64 -3.77 14.56 -3.55
C ALA A 64 -4.29 15.97 -3.92
N GLY A 65 -5.23 16.53 -3.14
CA GLY A 65 -5.82 17.86 -3.37
C GLY A 65 -5.12 18.99 -2.61
N GLU A 66 -4.34 18.68 -1.58
CA GLU A 66 -3.73 19.66 -0.67
C GLU A 66 -2.27 19.99 -1.02
N GLY A 67 -1.69 19.29 -2.00
CA GLY A 67 -0.30 19.43 -2.41
C GLY A 67 -0.07 20.19 -3.71
N SER A 68 1.04 20.94 -3.80
CA SER A 68 1.57 21.43 -5.08
C SER A 68 2.35 20.33 -5.82
N TYR A 69 2.25 20.31 -7.16
CA TYR A 69 2.98 19.37 -8.00
C TYR A 69 4.11 20.08 -8.74
N ASP A 70 5.32 19.52 -8.71
CA ASP A 70 6.42 19.99 -9.55
C ASP A 70 6.19 19.56 -11.00
N LEU A 71 6.16 20.53 -11.92
CA LEU A 71 5.86 20.27 -13.33
C LEU A 71 6.89 19.36 -13.99
N GLY A 72 8.17 19.47 -13.61
CA GLY A 72 9.25 18.66 -14.17
C GLY A 72 9.12 17.18 -13.73
N ALA A 73 8.90 16.96 -12.44
CA ALA A 73 8.64 15.65 -11.88
C ALA A 73 7.37 15.03 -12.48
N ALA A 74 6.27 15.77 -12.54
CA ALA A 74 5.02 15.33 -13.15
C ALA A 74 5.22 14.90 -14.61
N ALA A 75 5.82 15.75 -15.45
CA ALA A 75 6.08 15.44 -16.86
C ALA A 75 6.94 14.18 -17.03
N ARG A 76 7.97 14.02 -16.19
CA ARG A 76 8.84 12.84 -16.20
C ARG A 76 8.06 11.57 -15.85
N PHE A 77 7.26 11.59 -14.80
CA PHE A 77 6.45 10.44 -14.39
C PHE A 77 5.33 10.13 -15.38
N VAL A 78 4.70 11.14 -16.00
CA VAL A 78 3.78 10.95 -17.13
C VAL A 78 4.48 10.22 -18.28
N GLY A 79 5.72 10.59 -18.61
CA GLY A 79 6.54 9.87 -19.59
C GLY A 79 6.81 8.41 -19.19
N TYR A 80 7.13 8.16 -17.92
CA TYR A 80 7.33 6.80 -17.42
C TYR A 80 6.07 5.94 -17.52
N HIS A 81 4.91 6.50 -17.17
CA HIS A 81 3.63 5.80 -17.25
C HIS A 81 3.15 5.59 -18.69
N ALA A 82 3.48 6.49 -19.62
CA ALA A 82 3.23 6.28 -21.06
C ALA A 82 3.97 5.04 -21.58
N ALA A 83 5.24 4.87 -21.18
CA ALA A 83 6.00 3.66 -21.47
C ALA A 83 5.46 2.44 -20.70
N GLY A 84 5.00 2.64 -19.46
CA GLY A 84 4.32 1.62 -18.64
C GLY A 84 3.11 0.98 -19.33
N VAL A 85 2.29 1.78 -20.05
CA VAL A 85 1.16 1.25 -20.84
C VAL A 85 1.64 0.26 -21.91
N ILE A 86 2.79 0.54 -22.55
CA ILE A 86 3.37 -0.36 -23.54
C ILE A 86 3.92 -1.62 -22.87
N LEU A 87 4.49 -1.52 -21.67
CA LEU A 87 5.01 -2.67 -20.93
C LEU A 87 3.90 -3.62 -20.47
N ILE A 88 2.87 -3.10 -19.81
CA ILE A 88 1.79 -3.91 -19.24
C ILE A 88 0.95 -4.62 -20.31
N SER A 89 0.88 -4.05 -21.52
CA SER A 89 0.16 -4.64 -22.66
C SER A 89 1.05 -5.45 -23.62
N GLY A 90 2.37 -5.34 -23.48
CA GLY A 90 3.36 -5.86 -24.42
C GLY A 90 3.77 -4.84 -25.50
N ILE A 91 5.06 -4.85 -25.84
CA ILE A 91 5.67 -3.89 -26.77
C ILE A 91 5.01 -3.93 -28.16
N VAL A 92 4.81 -5.14 -28.70
CA VAL A 92 4.19 -5.33 -30.02
C VAL A 92 2.75 -4.81 -30.07
N PRO A 93 1.86 -5.15 -29.10
CA PRO A 93 0.55 -4.53 -29.00
C PRO A 93 0.56 -3.00 -28.93
N GLY A 94 1.44 -2.40 -28.12
CA GLY A 94 1.60 -0.96 -28.04
C GLY A 94 1.96 -0.32 -29.39
N LEU A 95 2.93 -0.90 -30.10
CA LEU A 95 3.33 -0.48 -31.45
C LEU A 95 2.17 -0.61 -32.46
N ALA A 96 1.41 -1.70 -32.39
CA ALA A 96 0.26 -1.94 -33.25
C ALA A 96 -0.83 -0.87 -33.05
N LEU A 97 -1.15 -0.51 -31.79
CA LEU A 97 -2.08 0.58 -31.48
C LEU A 97 -1.60 1.91 -32.07
N LEU A 98 -0.35 2.30 -31.84
CA LEU A 98 0.21 3.57 -32.34
C LEU A 98 0.18 3.62 -33.87
N LEU A 99 0.55 2.54 -34.54
CA LEU A 99 0.54 2.46 -36.00
C LEU A 99 -0.89 2.47 -36.56
N LEU A 100 -1.81 1.74 -35.92
CA LEU A 100 -3.23 1.70 -36.29
C LEU A 100 -3.88 3.09 -36.14
N TRP A 101 -3.52 3.83 -35.09
CA TRP A 101 -3.93 5.22 -34.90
C TRP A 101 -3.44 6.12 -36.05
N VAL A 102 -2.13 6.17 -36.29
CA VAL A 102 -1.56 7.10 -37.29
C VAL A 102 -2.05 6.76 -38.70
N THR A 103 -2.17 5.47 -39.04
CA THR A 103 -2.71 5.06 -40.34
C THR A 103 -4.19 5.38 -40.48
N THR A 104 -4.99 5.27 -39.42
CA THR A 104 -6.41 5.63 -39.43
C THR A 104 -6.62 7.13 -39.58
N VAL A 105 -5.84 7.96 -38.88
CA VAL A 105 -5.90 9.43 -39.02
C VAL A 105 -5.61 9.88 -40.46
N ARG A 106 -4.69 9.17 -41.15
CA ARG A 106 -4.33 9.49 -42.54
C ARG A 106 -5.30 8.89 -43.56
N SER A 107 -5.98 7.79 -43.24
CA SER A 107 -6.89 7.10 -44.14
C SER A 107 -8.29 7.74 -44.15
N ARG A 108 -8.88 7.92 -45.34
CA ARG A 108 -10.24 8.44 -45.49
C ARG A 108 -11.32 7.36 -45.41
N GLU A 109 -10.94 6.09 -45.57
CA GLU A 109 -11.88 4.97 -45.76
C GLU A 109 -11.94 4.03 -44.55
N ALA A 110 -11.40 4.45 -43.40
CA ALA A 110 -11.44 3.63 -42.19
C ALA A 110 -12.90 3.34 -41.76
N PRO A 111 -13.23 2.09 -41.37
CA PRO A 111 -14.56 1.74 -40.87
C PRO A 111 -15.00 2.63 -39.70
N ARG A 112 -16.31 2.93 -39.61
CA ARG A 112 -16.86 3.78 -38.54
C ARG A 112 -16.62 3.20 -37.14
N ALA A 113 -16.71 1.88 -36.99
CA ALA A 113 -16.46 1.18 -35.74
C ALA A 113 -15.00 1.33 -35.28
N LEU A 114 -14.03 1.17 -36.20
CA LEU A 114 -12.61 1.36 -35.91
C LEU A 114 -12.32 2.80 -35.43
N ARG A 115 -12.89 3.81 -36.10
CA ARG A 115 -12.76 5.21 -35.68
C ARG A 115 -13.34 5.47 -34.30
N ALA A 116 -14.48 4.85 -33.97
CA ALA A 116 -15.10 4.98 -32.64
C ALA A 116 -14.23 4.35 -31.55
N PHE A 117 -13.77 3.12 -31.78
CA PHE A 117 -12.86 2.41 -30.88
C PHE A 117 -11.58 3.21 -30.63
N LEU A 118 -10.88 3.65 -31.69
CA LEU A 118 -9.64 4.41 -31.54
C LEU A 118 -9.86 5.78 -30.89
N ALA A 119 -10.99 6.44 -31.15
CA ALA A 119 -11.31 7.71 -30.50
C ALA A 119 -11.44 7.54 -28.97
N VAL A 120 -12.08 6.47 -28.51
CA VAL A 120 -12.16 6.15 -27.08
C VAL A 120 -10.79 5.75 -26.54
N THR A 121 -10.06 4.85 -27.21
CA THR A 121 -8.76 4.35 -26.73
C THR A 121 -7.70 5.46 -26.63
N ILE A 122 -7.61 6.33 -27.64
CA ILE A 122 -6.64 7.45 -27.67
C ILE A 122 -7.09 8.63 -26.81
N ALA A 123 -8.38 8.72 -26.44
CA ALA A 123 -8.79 9.61 -25.36
C ALA A 123 -8.44 9.03 -23.99
N TYR A 124 -8.75 7.75 -23.76
CA TYR A 124 -8.60 7.09 -22.47
C TYR A 124 -7.15 7.00 -22.00
N ILE A 125 -6.26 6.45 -22.83
CA ILE A 125 -4.88 6.16 -22.42
C ILE A 125 -4.11 7.42 -22.00
N PRO A 126 -4.10 8.53 -22.77
CA PRO A 126 -3.36 9.73 -22.37
C PRO A 126 -3.90 10.36 -21.08
N TRP A 127 -5.22 10.39 -20.88
CA TRP A 127 -5.80 10.93 -19.65
C TRP A 127 -5.49 10.03 -18.44
N LEU A 128 -5.54 8.71 -18.61
CA LEU A 128 -5.14 7.76 -17.58
C LEU A 128 -3.66 7.93 -17.21
N VAL A 129 -2.78 8.01 -18.20
CA VAL A 129 -1.35 8.23 -18.01
C VAL A 129 -1.06 9.57 -17.35
N LEU A 130 -1.81 10.62 -17.71
CA LEU A 130 -1.68 11.94 -17.11
C LEU A 130 -2.05 11.91 -15.63
N GLU A 131 -3.24 11.38 -15.30
CA GLU A 131 -3.72 11.28 -13.93
C GLU A 131 -2.78 10.44 -13.06
N VAL A 132 -2.46 9.22 -13.49
CA VAL A 132 -1.60 8.31 -12.73
C VAL A 132 -0.18 8.86 -12.62
N GLY A 133 0.37 9.42 -13.72
CA GLY A 133 1.71 9.98 -13.72
C GLY A 133 1.87 11.20 -12.83
N VAL A 134 0.89 12.12 -12.83
CA VAL A 134 0.89 13.28 -11.92
C VAL A 134 0.81 12.82 -10.47
N PHE A 135 -0.13 11.91 -10.14
CA PHE A 135 -0.28 11.38 -8.79
C PHE A 135 1.00 10.67 -8.31
N ALA A 136 1.54 9.76 -9.14
CA ALA A 136 2.73 9.00 -8.81
C ALA A 136 3.99 9.87 -8.62
N SER A 137 4.05 11.05 -9.26
CA SER A 137 5.20 11.96 -9.14
C SER A 137 5.45 12.48 -7.73
N ARG A 138 4.42 12.47 -6.87
CA ARG A 138 4.48 12.99 -5.50
C ARG A 138 4.16 11.93 -4.46
N GLU A 139 3.12 11.12 -4.69
CA GLU A 139 2.56 10.25 -3.66
C GLU A 139 3.10 8.81 -3.69
N ILE A 140 3.71 8.39 -4.81
CA ILE A 140 4.18 7.00 -5.00
C ILE A 140 5.70 6.96 -5.20
N GLY A 141 6.25 7.80 -6.08
CA GLY A 141 7.69 7.85 -6.36
C GLY A 141 8.23 6.73 -7.27
N HIS A 142 7.37 5.83 -7.75
CA HIS A 142 7.72 4.78 -8.72
C HIS A 142 6.60 4.55 -9.75
N LEU A 143 6.77 3.54 -10.62
CA LEU A 143 5.76 3.19 -11.61
C LEU A 143 4.54 2.56 -10.91
N ALA A 144 3.35 2.98 -11.31
CA ALA A 144 2.06 2.49 -10.82
C ALA A 144 1.34 1.69 -11.92
N GLY A 145 1.96 0.59 -12.36
CA GLY A 145 1.44 -0.31 -13.39
C GLY A 145 0.03 -0.85 -13.09
N ARG A 146 -0.29 -1.16 -11.82
CA ARG A 146 -1.63 -1.61 -11.40
C ARG A 146 -2.74 -0.61 -11.75
N ASP A 147 -2.42 0.68 -11.76
CA ASP A 147 -3.35 1.77 -12.09
C ASP A 147 -3.47 1.96 -13.60
N LEU A 148 -2.56 1.38 -14.39
CA LEU A 148 -2.60 1.34 -15.86
C LEU A 148 -3.22 0.07 -16.43
N ALA A 149 -3.54 -0.93 -15.60
CA ALA A 149 -3.98 -2.27 -16.04
C ALA A 149 -5.22 -2.24 -16.97
N THR A 150 -6.10 -1.26 -16.81
CA THR A 150 -7.28 -1.05 -17.65
C THR A 150 -6.96 -0.62 -19.08
N ALA A 151 -5.75 -0.14 -19.36
CA ALA A 151 -5.29 0.17 -20.72
C ALA A 151 -4.96 -1.10 -21.52
N ALA A 152 -4.55 -2.19 -20.86
CA ALA A 152 -4.08 -3.40 -21.54
C ALA A 152 -5.14 -4.05 -22.46
N PRO A 153 -6.41 -4.23 -22.04
CA PRO A 153 -7.44 -4.78 -22.91
C PRO A 153 -7.67 -3.96 -24.20
N LEU A 154 -7.59 -2.62 -24.12
CA LEU A 154 -7.76 -1.75 -25.28
C LEU A 154 -6.58 -1.88 -26.25
N THR A 155 -5.35 -1.92 -25.73
CA THR A 155 -4.15 -2.10 -26.55
C THR A 155 -4.11 -3.48 -27.21
N LEU A 156 -4.50 -4.54 -26.48
CA LEU A 156 -4.60 -5.89 -27.02
C LEU A 156 -5.70 -6.02 -28.09
N LEU A 157 -6.84 -5.35 -27.90
CA LEU A 157 -7.88 -5.30 -28.93
C LEU A 157 -7.40 -4.56 -30.18
N ALA A 158 -6.66 -3.46 -30.03
CA ALA A 158 -6.04 -2.77 -31.16
C ALA A 158 -5.03 -3.66 -31.90
N PHE A 159 -4.27 -4.49 -31.18
CA PHE A 159 -3.39 -5.49 -31.76
C PHE A 159 -4.15 -6.53 -32.58
N ALA A 160 -5.25 -7.08 -32.05
CA ALA A 160 -6.09 -8.03 -32.77
C ALA A 160 -6.66 -7.42 -34.06
N VAL A 161 -7.18 -6.19 -33.99
CA VAL A 161 -7.68 -5.46 -35.16
C VAL A 161 -6.58 -5.16 -36.18
N TRP A 162 -5.37 -4.84 -35.73
CA TRP A 162 -4.22 -4.65 -36.62
C TRP A 162 -3.84 -5.94 -37.36
N LEU A 163 -3.85 -7.09 -36.67
CA LEU A 163 -3.63 -8.40 -37.28
C LEU A 163 -4.71 -8.77 -38.28
N GLU A 164 -5.99 -8.61 -37.92
CA GLU A 164 -7.15 -8.87 -38.78
C GLU A 164 -7.06 -8.10 -40.11
N ARG A 165 -6.53 -6.88 -40.05
CA ARG A 165 -6.32 -6.01 -41.21
C ARG A 165 -5.05 -6.34 -42.01
N GLY A 166 -4.42 -7.49 -41.77
CA GLY A 166 -3.22 -7.93 -42.48
C GLY A 166 -1.93 -7.24 -42.02
N ALA A 167 -1.91 -6.68 -40.81
CA ALA A 167 -0.75 -6.02 -40.20
C ALA A 167 -0.11 -4.93 -41.10
N PRO A 168 -0.87 -3.88 -41.48
CA PRO A 168 -0.37 -2.84 -42.36
C PRO A 168 0.82 -2.13 -41.72
N ARG A 169 1.96 -2.16 -42.42
CA ARG A 169 3.25 -1.55 -42.02
C ARG A 169 3.80 -0.65 -43.12
N PRO A 170 3.15 0.50 -43.40
CA PRO A 170 3.67 1.45 -44.37
C PRO A 170 4.99 2.05 -43.86
N GLN A 171 5.98 2.13 -44.75
CA GLN A 171 7.23 2.83 -44.50
C GLN A 171 7.15 4.26 -45.06
N PRO A 172 7.78 5.26 -44.44
CA PRO A 172 8.69 5.17 -43.27
C PRO A 172 7.97 5.19 -41.90
N LEU A 173 6.64 5.27 -41.87
CA LEU A 173 5.86 5.46 -40.64
C LEU A 173 6.12 4.37 -39.59
N THR A 174 6.21 3.11 -40.02
CA THR A 174 6.45 1.97 -39.13
C THR A 174 7.77 2.14 -38.37
N SER A 175 8.86 2.50 -39.08
CA SER A 175 10.16 2.72 -38.45
C SER A 175 10.16 3.90 -37.48
N VAL A 176 9.46 5.00 -37.81
CA VAL A 176 9.35 6.17 -36.93
C VAL A 176 8.60 5.81 -35.63
N VAL A 177 7.44 5.14 -35.74
CA VAL A 177 6.66 4.70 -34.57
C VAL A 177 7.47 3.74 -33.70
N ALA A 178 8.15 2.78 -34.32
CA ALA A 178 9.02 1.83 -33.66
C ALA A 178 10.16 2.53 -32.89
N LEU A 179 10.87 3.46 -33.52
CA LEU A 179 11.98 4.19 -32.91
C LEU A 179 11.52 5.08 -31.76
N VAL A 180 10.41 5.80 -31.92
CA VAL A 180 9.87 6.68 -30.86
C VAL A 180 9.46 5.86 -29.63
N ALA A 181 8.75 4.75 -29.83
CA ALA A 181 8.34 3.87 -28.73
C ALA A 181 9.54 3.20 -28.06
N ALA A 182 10.50 2.68 -28.84
CA ALA A 182 11.72 2.09 -28.30
C ALA A 182 12.55 3.10 -27.51
N ALA A 183 12.72 4.33 -28.02
CA ALA A 183 13.41 5.40 -27.30
C ALA A 183 12.69 5.74 -25.98
N GLY A 184 11.36 5.87 -26.00
CA GLY A 184 10.57 6.10 -24.78
C GLY A 184 10.75 5.01 -23.73
N LEU A 185 10.76 3.74 -24.15
CA LEU A 185 11.02 2.60 -23.27
C LEU A 185 12.44 2.62 -22.71
N LEU A 186 13.46 2.83 -23.54
CA LEU A 186 14.87 2.79 -23.15
C LEU A 186 15.29 3.95 -22.23
N VAL A 187 14.51 5.03 -22.18
CA VAL A 187 14.71 6.14 -21.23
C VAL A 187 14.22 5.79 -19.81
N LEU A 188 13.44 4.72 -19.63
CA LEU A 188 12.99 4.29 -18.32
C LEU A 188 14.19 3.95 -17.41
N PRO A 189 14.25 4.50 -16.19
CA PRO A 189 15.29 4.14 -15.22
C PRO A 189 15.01 2.77 -14.59
N ILE A 190 15.05 1.71 -15.40
CA ILE A 190 14.73 0.31 -15.02
C ILE A 190 15.51 -0.15 -13.78
N ARG A 191 16.75 0.33 -13.62
CA ARG A 191 17.56 0.07 -12.43
C ARG A 191 16.85 0.44 -11.13
N ARG A 192 16.10 1.56 -11.13
CA ARG A 192 15.34 2.08 -9.97
C ARG A 192 13.88 1.65 -9.96
N LEU A 193 13.27 1.46 -11.14
CA LEU A 193 11.84 1.17 -11.23
C LEU A 193 11.51 -0.30 -10.95
N ALA A 194 12.39 -1.23 -11.32
CA ALA A 194 12.17 -2.66 -11.16
C ALA A 194 12.73 -3.17 -9.81
N GLU A 195 12.37 -2.53 -8.69
CA GLU A 195 12.81 -2.92 -7.35
C GLU A 195 11.80 -3.84 -6.66
N VAL A 196 12.27 -4.63 -5.68
CA VAL A 196 11.43 -5.62 -4.98
C VAL A 196 10.36 -4.94 -4.14
N ASP A 197 10.66 -3.75 -3.61
CA ASP A 197 9.74 -3.02 -2.75
C ASP A 197 8.56 -2.40 -3.52
N THR A 198 8.69 -2.20 -4.84
CA THR A 198 7.66 -1.61 -5.71
C THR A 198 6.80 -2.64 -6.43
N ILE A 199 7.04 -3.94 -6.15
CA ILE A 199 6.42 -5.09 -6.83
C ILE A 199 4.90 -5.02 -6.84
N HIS A 200 4.29 -4.58 -5.74
CA HIS A 200 2.85 -4.54 -5.58
C HIS A 200 2.15 -3.53 -6.51
N ASP A 201 2.90 -2.58 -7.06
CA ASP A 201 2.38 -1.55 -7.96
C ASP A 201 2.80 -1.76 -9.42
N SER A 202 3.86 -2.55 -9.68
CA SER A 202 4.38 -2.81 -11.03
C SER A 202 4.68 -4.29 -11.27
N LEU A 203 3.62 -5.11 -11.31
CA LEU A 203 3.71 -6.56 -11.50
C LEU A 203 4.45 -6.95 -12.80
N GLU A 204 4.35 -6.11 -13.82
CA GLU A 204 5.00 -6.30 -15.11
C GLU A 204 6.54 -6.23 -15.05
N LEU A 205 7.10 -5.62 -14.00
CA LEU A 205 8.55 -5.47 -13.82
C LEU A 205 9.16 -6.58 -12.95
N ILE A 206 8.36 -7.44 -12.31
CA ILE A 206 8.85 -8.50 -11.41
C ILE A 206 9.91 -9.40 -12.06
N PRO A 207 9.74 -9.88 -13.31
CA PRO A 207 10.76 -10.73 -13.93
C PRO A 207 12.13 -10.03 -14.03
N LEU A 208 12.15 -8.71 -14.21
CA LEU A 208 13.38 -7.91 -14.24
C LEU A 208 13.94 -7.67 -12.84
N ALA A 209 13.08 -7.53 -11.83
CA ALA A 209 13.48 -7.32 -10.44
C ALA A 209 14.27 -8.52 -9.87
N GLN A 210 14.10 -9.72 -10.43
CA GLN A 210 14.84 -10.93 -10.04
C GLN A 210 16.28 -10.98 -10.58
N LEU A 211 16.63 -10.12 -11.55
CA LEU A 211 17.96 -10.06 -12.14
C LEU A 211 18.85 -9.06 -11.38
N THR A 212 20.16 -9.18 -11.53
CA THR A 212 21.11 -8.17 -11.03
C THR A 212 20.82 -6.79 -11.64
N PRO A 213 21.20 -5.67 -10.98
CA PRO A 213 20.92 -4.32 -11.48
C PRO A 213 21.39 -4.07 -12.92
N ASP A 214 22.55 -4.59 -13.31
CA ASP A 214 23.05 -4.45 -14.68
C ASP A 214 22.38 -5.47 -15.62
N GLY A 215 22.14 -6.69 -15.12
CA GLY A 215 21.47 -7.75 -15.87
C GLY A 215 20.05 -7.36 -16.31
N ARG A 216 19.28 -6.70 -15.45
CA ARG A 216 17.92 -6.23 -15.79
C ARG A 216 17.91 -5.13 -16.84
N VAL A 217 18.87 -4.20 -16.80
CA VAL A 217 18.98 -3.11 -17.80
C VAL A 217 19.31 -3.72 -19.17
N LEU A 218 20.28 -4.63 -19.22
CA LEU A 218 20.64 -5.32 -20.44
C LEU A 218 19.48 -6.19 -20.98
N ALA A 219 18.86 -7.01 -20.13
CA ALA A 219 17.73 -7.85 -20.52
C ALA A 219 16.56 -7.03 -21.06
N PHE A 220 16.25 -5.90 -20.41
CA PHE A 220 15.23 -4.96 -20.88
C PHE A 220 15.58 -4.36 -22.24
N ALA A 221 16.80 -3.87 -22.42
CA ALA A 221 17.23 -3.29 -23.69
C ALA A 221 17.18 -4.30 -24.84
N LEU A 222 17.61 -5.55 -24.58
CA LEU A 222 17.53 -6.64 -25.55
C LEU A 222 16.07 -7.01 -25.88
N ALA A 223 15.18 -7.05 -24.89
CA ALA A 223 13.76 -7.31 -25.10
C ALA A 223 13.09 -6.22 -25.96
N VAL A 224 13.39 -4.95 -25.68
CA VAL A 224 12.91 -3.80 -26.49
C VAL A 224 13.44 -3.88 -27.92
N ALA A 225 14.74 -4.12 -28.09
CA ALA A 225 15.36 -4.26 -29.41
C ALA A 225 14.77 -5.43 -30.20
N ALA A 226 14.64 -6.61 -29.58
CA ALA A 226 14.09 -7.80 -30.21
C ALA A 226 12.62 -7.62 -30.61
N ALA A 227 11.77 -7.11 -29.71
CA ALA A 227 10.36 -6.86 -30.01
C ALA A 227 10.17 -5.84 -31.14
N THR A 228 10.99 -4.78 -31.15
CA THR A 228 10.96 -3.74 -32.17
C THR A 228 11.45 -4.27 -33.52
N ALA A 229 12.55 -5.01 -33.54
CA ALA A 229 13.08 -5.64 -34.74
C ALA A 229 12.08 -6.66 -35.33
N LEU A 230 11.47 -7.50 -34.50
CA LEU A 230 10.43 -8.43 -34.92
C LEU A 230 9.21 -7.69 -35.50
N PHE A 231 8.77 -6.60 -34.86
CA PHE A 231 7.64 -5.81 -35.39
C PHE A 231 7.93 -5.22 -36.77
N VAL A 232 9.13 -4.67 -36.98
CA VAL A 232 9.52 -3.98 -38.22
C VAL A 232 9.89 -4.96 -39.34
N LEU A 233 10.67 -6.00 -39.05
CA LEU A 233 11.35 -6.83 -40.06
C LEU A 233 10.59 -8.10 -40.43
N LEU A 234 9.66 -8.57 -39.59
CA LEU A 234 9.00 -9.86 -39.83
C LEU A 234 8.11 -9.80 -41.10
N PRO A 235 8.20 -10.75 -42.03
CA PRO A 235 7.44 -10.67 -43.28
C PRO A 235 5.93 -10.79 -43.01
N ARG A 236 5.10 -10.16 -43.85
CA ARG A 236 3.62 -10.12 -43.67
C ARG A 236 3.01 -11.50 -43.41
N ARG A 237 3.46 -12.52 -44.14
CA ARG A 237 3.01 -13.91 -44.00
C ARG A 237 3.27 -14.54 -42.63
N ALA A 238 4.23 -14.01 -41.88
CA ALA A 238 4.66 -14.55 -40.59
C ALA A 238 4.17 -13.71 -39.41
N VAL A 239 3.46 -12.59 -39.62
CA VAL A 239 3.10 -11.66 -38.53
C VAL A 239 2.21 -12.30 -37.47
N ALA A 240 1.38 -13.26 -37.85
CA ALA A 240 0.60 -14.05 -36.89
C ALA A 240 1.49 -14.77 -35.86
N LEU A 241 2.75 -15.08 -36.21
CA LEU A 241 3.72 -15.66 -35.26
C LEU A 241 4.08 -14.72 -34.12
N LEU A 242 3.78 -13.41 -34.19
CA LEU A 242 3.98 -12.48 -33.07
C LEU A 242 3.01 -12.75 -31.91
N VAL A 243 1.88 -13.43 -32.16
CA VAL A 243 0.90 -13.76 -31.11
C VAL A 243 1.53 -14.68 -30.06
N ALA A 244 2.28 -15.69 -30.49
CA ALA A 244 2.92 -16.66 -29.60
C ALA A 244 3.91 -16.03 -28.60
N PRO A 245 4.93 -15.25 -29.01
CA PRO A 245 5.86 -14.62 -28.06
C PRO A 245 5.18 -13.56 -27.19
N VAL A 246 4.19 -12.82 -27.70
CA VAL A 246 3.40 -11.89 -26.87
C VAL A 246 2.64 -12.64 -25.78
N PHE A 247 1.94 -13.71 -26.15
CA PHE A 247 1.21 -14.56 -25.22
C PHE A 247 2.15 -15.19 -24.18
N VAL A 248 3.26 -15.79 -24.62
CA VAL A 248 4.25 -16.41 -23.72
C VAL A 248 4.85 -15.38 -22.78
N ALA A 249 5.20 -14.18 -23.25
CA ALA A 249 5.73 -13.14 -22.39
C ALA A 249 4.72 -12.70 -21.33
N LEU A 250 3.47 -12.42 -21.71
CA LEU A 250 2.43 -12.01 -20.76
C LEU A 250 2.08 -13.13 -19.78
N ALA A 251 1.96 -14.37 -20.24
CA ALA A 251 1.67 -15.53 -19.40
C ALA A 251 2.83 -15.82 -18.44
N ALA A 252 4.08 -15.78 -18.91
CA ALA A 252 5.26 -15.97 -18.08
C ALA A 252 5.37 -14.87 -17.02
N THR A 253 5.21 -13.61 -17.39
CA THR A 253 5.18 -12.49 -16.45
C THR A 253 4.08 -12.67 -15.42
N SER A 254 2.87 -13.07 -15.83
CA SER A 254 1.75 -13.34 -14.93
C SER A 254 2.06 -14.47 -13.93
N VAL A 255 2.64 -15.59 -14.38
CA VAL A 255 3.03 -16.71 -13.51
C VAL A 255 4.13 -16.31 -12.54
N ILE A 256 5.16 -15.60 -13.02
CA ILE A 256 6.27 -15.13 -12.18
C ILE A 256 5.75 -14.14 -11.13
N ALA A 257 4.90 -13.20 -11.55
CA ALA A 257 4.28 -12.22 -10.67
C ALA A 257 3.40 -12.88 -9.60
N ALA A 258 2.59 -13.87 -9.98
CA ALA A 258 1.73 -14.59 -9.07
C ALA A 258 2.53 -15.37 -8.01
N ARG A 259 3.61 -16.05 -8.42
CA ARG A 259 4.50 -16.77 -7.49
C ARG A 259 5.20 -15.82 -6.51
N GLU A 260 5.63 -14.67 -7.00
CA GLU A 260 6.26 -13.65 -6.15
C GLU A 260 5.25 -13.04 -5.17
N ALA A 261 4.03 -12.76 -5.62
CA ALA A 261 2.96 -12.29 -4.74
C ALA A 261 2.62 -13.33 -3.66
N ASP A 262 2.52 -14.61 -4.02
CA ASP A 262 2.31 -15.72 -3.08
C ASP A 262 3.44 -15.83 -2.05
N ARG A 263 4.70 -15.79 -2.53
CA ARG A 263 5.89 -15.81 -1.67
C ARG A 263 5.90 -14.64 -0.67
N GLN A 264 5.63 -13.43 -1.14
CA GLN A 264 5.57 -12.23 -0.29
C GLN A 264 4.39 -12.27 0.67
N SER A 265 3.24 -12.80 0.24
CA SER A 265 2.08 -13.02 1.11
C SER A 265 2.44 -13.98 2.25
N GLY A 266 3.01 -15.14 1.96
CA GLY A 266 3.43 -16.10 2.99
C GLY A 266 4.51 -15.55 3.93
N GLN A 267 5.44 -14.74 3.42
CA GLN A 267 6.41 -14.04 4.28
C GLN A 267 5.75 -13.03 5.22
N ARG A 268 4.76 -12.26 4.74
CA ARG A 268 4.01 -11.32 5.56
C ARG A 268 3.12 -12.03 6.58
N GLU A 269 2.46 -13.10 6.17
CA GLU A 269 1.66 -13.97 7.05
C GLU A 269 2.54 -14.53 8.18
N THR A 270 3.72 -15.07 7.84
CA THR A 270 4.66 -15.56 8.86
C THR A 270 5.13 -14.44 9.78
N ALA A 271 5.45 -13.26 9.22
CA ALA A 271 5.98 -12.14 9.98
C ALA A 271 4.96 -11.45 10.89
N LEU A 272 3.67 -11.44 10.51
CA LEU A 272 2.59 -10.72 11.19
C LEU A 272 1.62 -11.63 11.98
N LEU A 273 1.52 -12.91 11.62
CA LEU A 273 0.57 -13.88 12.18
C LEU A 273 1.26 -15.17 12.65
N GLY A 274 2.59 -15.23 12.65
CA GLY A 274 3.35 -16.39 13.13
C GLY A 274 3.22 -17.66 12.28
N GLY A 275 2.63 -17.57 11.08
CA GLY A 275 2.35 -18.73 10.21
C GLY A 275 1.09 -19.49 10.57
N THR A 276 0.28 -18.96 11.49
CA THR A 276 -1.02 -19.49 11.91
C THR A 276 -2.06 -18.38 11.79
N PRO A 277 -2.60 -18.11 10.58
CA PRO A 277 -3.42 -16.94 10.34
C PRO A 277 -4.73 -16.96 11.13
N THR A 278 -5.27 -18.14 11.40
CA THR A 278 -6.52 -18.42 12.11
C THR A 278 -6.33 -18.65 13.62
N TRP A 279 -5.19 -18.26 14.21
CA TRP A 279 -4.82 -18.61 15.58
C TRP A 279 -5.84 -18.21 16.67
N VAL A 280 -6.68 -17.21 16.42
CA VAL A 280 -7.75 -16.79 17.35
C VAL A 280 -8.96 -17.71 17.21
N ASP A 281 -9.39 -17.99 15.97
CA ASP A 281 -10.48 -18.94 15.71
C ASP A 281 -10.12 -20.35 16.18
N ASP A 282 -8.86 -20.77 15.98
CA ASP A 282 -8.34 -22.07 16.41
C ASP A 282 -8.31 -22.23 17.94
N ALA A 283 -8.33 -21.12 18.69
CA ALA A 283 -8.44 -21.14 20.15
C ALA A 283 -9.86 -21.45 20.65
N GLY A 284 -10.86 -21.45 19.77
CA GLY A 284 -12.24 -21.81 20.07
C GLY A 284 -12.98 -20.79 20.95
N LEU A 285 -12.61 -19.51 20.86
CA LEU A 285 -13.31 -18.41 21.53
C LEU A 285 -14.15 -17.63 20.51
N ASP A 286 -15.33 -17.18 20.93
CA ASP A 286 -16.23 -16.34 20.15
C ASP A 286 -16.43 -14.97 20.84
N GLY A 287 -16.83 -13.96 20.09
CA GLY A 287 -17.05 -12.60 20.62
C GLY A 287 -15.76 -11.93 21.07
N VAL A 288 -14.72 -12.03 20.24
CA VAL A 288 -13.38 -11.55 20.55
C VAL A 288 -13.26 -10.08 20.16
N ALA A 289 -12.87 -9.24 21.12
CA ALA A 289 -12.49 -7.87 20.81
C ALA A 289 -10.99 -7.79 20.45
N PHE A 290 -10.64 -7.04 19.41
CA PHE A 290 -9.24 -6.72 19.10
C PHE A 290 -8.90 -5.32 19.59
N LEU A 291 -7.92 -5.22 20.48
CA LEU A 291 -7.41 -3.95 21.01
C LEU A 291 -6.23 -3.46 20.17
N TYR A 292 -6.42 -2.36 19.46
CA TYR A 292 -5.38 -1.61 18.77
C TYR A 292 -4.78 -0.55 19.72
N ALA A 293 -3.47 -0.59 19.94
CA ALA A 293 -2.79 0.30 20.89
C ALA A 293 -2.01 1.44 20.22
N GLY A 294 -2.22 1.65 18.91
CA GLY A 294 -1.51 2.68 18.14
C GLY A 294 -0.16 2.20 17.58
N GLU A 295 0.06 0.89 17.46
CA GLU A 295 1.29 0.38 16.88
C GLU A 295 1.50 0.84 15.42
N PRO A 296 2.74 1.10 14.97
CA PRO A 296 2.99 1.72 13.67
C PRO A 296 2.42 0.95 12.46
N ARG A 297 2.23 -0.35 12.60
CA ARG A 297 1.71 -1.23 11.54
C ARG A 297 0.23 -1.54 11.74
N TRP A 298 -0.62 -0.52 11.58
CA TRP A 298 -2.08 -0.64 11.63
C TRP A 298 -2.67 -1.71 10.70
N THR A 299 -1.97 -2.09 9.62
CA THR A 299 -2.41 -3.15 8.70
C THR A 299 -2.49 -4.52 9.36
N VAL A 300 -1.84 -4.72 10.51
CA VAL A 300 -1.94 -5.97 11.29
C VAL A 300 -3.36 -6.24 11.78
N VAL A 301 -4.13 -5.20 12.09
CA VAL A 301 -5.54 -5.30 12.50
C VAL A 301 -6.37 -5.93 11.38
N TRP A 302 -6.23 -5.41 10.16
CA TRP A 302 -6.92 -5.92 8.98
C TRP A 302 -6.55 -7.37 8.64
N GLN A 303 -5.29 -7.76 8.86
CA GLN A 303 -4.86 -9.15 8.68
C GLN A 303 -5.54 -10.09 9.68
N HIS A 304 -5.65 -9.69 10.96
CA HIS A 304 -6.35 -10.49 11.97
C HIS A 304 -7.82 -10.64 11.66
N LEU A 305 -8.50 -9.53 11.31
CA LEU A 305 -9.92 -9.54 10.93
C LEU A 305 -10.21 -10.38 9.68
N TYR A 306 -9.31 -10.37 8.70
CA TYR A 306 -9.50 -11.12 7.47
C TYR A 306 -9.50 -12.63 7.72
N TRP A 307 -8.59 -13.10 8.59
CA TRP A 307 -8.38 -14.52 8.84
C TRP A 307 -9.18 -15.09 10.01
N ASN A 308 -9.59 -14.26 10.98
CA ASN A 308 -10.28 -14.71 12.19
C ASN A 308 -11.69 -14.12 12.26
N ARG A 309 -12.70 -14.98 12.10
CA ARG A 309 -14.12 -14.57 12.13
C ARG A 309 -14.66 -14.35 13.53
N SER A 310 -14.00 -14.91 14.54
CA SER A 310 -14.34 -14.71 15.96
C SER A 310 -14.13 -13.27 16.43
N ILE A 311 -13.33 -12.48 15.69
CA ILE A 311 -13.09 -11.07 15.99
C ILE A 311 -14.23 -10.24 15.41
N ASP A 312 -15.11 -9.73 16.27
CA ASP A 312 -16.30 -8.98 15.89
C ASP A 312 -16.31 -7.52 16.39
N GLU A 313 -15.43 -7.18 17.33
CA GLU A 313 -15.25 -5.81 17.82
C GLU A 313 -13.81 -5.32 17.70
N ILE A 314 -13.65 -4.03 17.38
CA ILE A 314 -12.36 -3.33 17.38
C ILE A 314 -12.38 -2.24 18.42
N TRP A 315 -11.43 -2.32 19.35
CA TRP A 315 -11.21 -1.31 20.37
C TRP A 315 -9.94 -0.55 20.07
N THR A 316 -9.95 0.77 20.21
CA THR A 316 -8.75 1.61 20.07
C THR A 316 -8.39 2.26 21.38
N LEU A 317 -7.11 2.17 21.75
CA LEU A 317 -6.63 2.75 23.00
C LEU A 317 -6.31 4.23 22.82
N GLY A 318 -6.78 5.08 23.74
CA GLY A 318 -6.22 6.42 23.95
C GLY A 318 -6.31 7.36 22.74
N GLY A 319 -7.38 7.25 21.94
CA GLY A 319 -7.58 8.10 20.75
C GLY A 319 -6.79 7.67 19.52
N SER A 320 -6.15 6.49 19.55
CA SER A 320 -5.64 5.86 18.33
C SER A 320 -6.80 5.50 17.38
N GLU A 321 -6.48 5.42 16.09
CA GLU A 321 -7.44 5.08 15.04
C GLU A 321 -6.79 4.12 14.04
N VAL A 322 -7.52 3.06 13.68
CA VAL A 322 -7.16 2.19 12.57
C VAL A 322 -7.65 2.84 11.28
N PRO A 323 -6.77 3.13 10.30
CA PRO A 323 -7.18 3.68 9.02
C PRO A 323 -8.12 2.75 8.25
N GLY A 324 -9.17 3.34 7.67
CA GLY A 324 -10.12 2.67 6.78
C GLY A 324 -11.55 2.66 7.32
N PRO A 325 -12.52 2.13 6.55
CA PRO A 325 -13.93 2.12 6.91
C PRO A 325 -14.26 1.00 7.90
N LEU A 326 -13.59 1.00 9.06
CA LEU A 326 -13.71 -0.02 10.09
C LEU A 326 -14.49 0.53 11.30
N PRO A 327 -15.63 -0.07 11.69
CA PRO A 327 -16.27 0.27 12.95
C PRO A 327 -15.31 -0.01 14.11
N GLN A 328 -15.01 1.02 14.88
CA GLN A 328 -14.06 0.95 15.99
C GLN A 328 -14.55 1.81 17.15
N ARG A 329 -14.25 1.39 18.38
CA ARG A 329 -14.68 2.05 19.61
C ARG A 329 -13.49 2.40 20.46
N SER A 330 -13.37 3.64 20.90
CA SER A 330 -12.27 4.04 21.76
C SER A 330 -12.50 3.60 23.20
N VAL A 331 -11.49 2.96 23.78
CA VAL A 331 -11.43 2.59 25.19
C VAL A 331 -10.38 3.42 25.91
N TYR A 332 -10.69 3.78 27.16
CA TYR A 332 -9.81 4.52 28.04
C TYR A 332 -9.65 3.75 29.36
N PRO A 333 -8.43 3.41 29.77
CA PRO A 333 -8.19 2.84 31.09
C PRO A 333 -8.39 3.91 32.16
N ARG A 334 -9.10 3.54 33.22
CA ARG A 334 -9.16 4.30 34.47
C ARG A 334 -7.91 4.05 35.32
N SER A 335 -7.80 4.72 36.47
CA SER A 335 -6.69 4.51 37.39
C SER A 335 -6.57 3.07 37.91
N ASP A 336 -7.69 2.37 38.08
CA ASP A 336 -7.75 0.95 38.43
C ASP A 336 -7.51 0.01 37.22
N GLY A 337 -7.23 0.59 36.05
CA GLY A 337 -6.99 -0.13 34.80
C GLY A 337 -8.26 -0.53 34.06
N THR A 338 -9.44 -0.31 34.63
CA THR A 338 -10.71 -0.70 34.01
C THR A 338 -10.92 0.04 32.71
N PHE A 339 -11.08 -0.69 31.61
CA PHE A 339 -11.44 -0.11 30.34
C PHE A 339 -12.88 0.35 30.33
N THR A 340 -13.08 1.57 29.82
CA THR A 340 -14.40 2.16 29.65
C THR A 340 -14.56 2.74 28.26
N PHE A 341 -15.75 2.55 27.68
CA PHE A 341 -16.23 3.37 26.60
C PHE A 341 -16.78 4.69 27.15
N ALA A 342 -17.02 5.67 26.27
CA ALA A 342 -17.76 6.87 26.63
C ALA A 342 -19.16 6.57 27.22
N SER A 343 -19.75 5.42 26.87
CA SER A 343 -21.08 4.99 27.33
C SER A 343 -21.08 4.14 28.60
N GLY A 344 -19.92 3.72 29.14
CA GLY A 344 -19.86 2.85 30.33
C GLY A 344 -18.71 1.84 30.34
N SER A 345 -18.77 0.90 31.28
CA SER A 345 -17.80 -0.21 31.40
C SER A 345 -17.87 -1.18 30.22
N VAL A 346 -16.76 -1.86 29.98
CA VAL A 346 -16.60 -2.79 28.86
C VAL A 346 -16.39 -4.21 29.37
N ASP A 347 -17.12 -5.15 28.78
CA ASP A 347 -16.91 -6.57 28.95
C ASP A 347 -16.77 -7.23 27.59
N ALA A 348 -15.80 -8.14 27.47
CA ALA A 348 -15.70 -9.06 26.35
C ALA A 348 -15.25 -10.43 26.87
N PRO A 349 -15.81 -11.55 26.34
CA PRO A 349 -15.37 -12.90 26.68
C PRO A 349 -13.88 -13.14 26.44
N ALA A 350 -13.33 -12.47 25.42
CA ALA A 350 -11.95 -12.58 25.01
C ALA A 350 -11.45 -11.28 24.38
N VAL A 351 -10.16 -11.01 24.53
CA VAL A 351 -9.51 -9.82 23.96
C VAL A 351 -8.17 -10.19 23.36
N VAL A 352 -7.96 -9.86 22.08
CA VAL A 352 -6.63 -9.85 21.48
C VAL A 352 -6.00 -8.50 21.79
N ALA A 353 -4.86 -8.51 22.50
CA ALA A 353 -4.12 -7.30 22.83
C ALA A 353 -2.66 -7.44 22.35
N PRO A 354 -2.01 -6.34 21.93
CA PRO A 354 -0.61 -6.36 21.59
C PRO A 354 0.25 -6.65 22.82
N THR A 355 1.43 -7.23 22.64
CA THR A 355 2.30 -7.70 23.74
C THR A 355 2.78 -6.59 24.68
N ASN A 356 2.64 -5.32 24.31
CA ASN A 356 2.94 -4.17 25.15
C ASN A 356 1.77 -3.75 26.06
N VAL A 357 0.61 -4.41 25.96
CA VAL A 357 -0.53 -4.23 26.85
C VAL A 357 -0.76 -5.54 27.61
N THR A 358 -0.64 -5.49 28.93
CA THR A 358 -0.91 -6.63 29.80
C THR A 358 -2.31 -6.48 30.39
N LEU A 359 -3.17 -7.48 30.16
CA LEU A 359 -4.52 -7.50 30.73
C LEU A 359 -4.56 -8.34 32.01
N VAL A 360 -5.52 -8.05 32.88
CA VAL A 360 -5.84 -8.88 34.05
C VAL A 360 -6.70 -10.06 33.59
N GLY A 361 -6.17 -11.28 33.69
CA GLY A 361 -6.85 -12.51 33.30
C GLY A 361 -5.89 -13.59 32.81
N GLU A 362 -6.44 -14.56 32.09
CA GLU A 362 -5.69 -15.72 31.59
C GLU A 362 -5.18 -15.48 30.16
N ARG A 363 -3.92 -15.84 29.89
CA ARG A 363 -3.34 -15.85 28.54
C ARG A 363 -3.70 -17.17 27.87
N VAL A 364 -4.50 -17.13 26.80
CA VAL A 364 -5.00 -18.32 26.11
C VAL A 364 -4.05 -18.73 24.97
N ALA A 365 -3.63 -17.76 24.16
CA ALA A 365 -2.72 -17.97 23.04
C ALA A 365 -1.86 -16.73 22.79
N GLU A 366 -0.72 -16.89 22.13
CA GLU A 366 0.18 -15.79 21.77
C GLU A 366 0.78 -16.07 20.40
N ILE A 367 0.84 -15.02 19.57
CA ILE A 367 1.71 -14.97 18.41
C ILE A 367 2.82 -13.96 18.64
N ARG A 368 4.06 -14.38 18.37
CA ARG A 368 5.20 -13.48 18.34
C ARG A 368 5.39 -12.97 16.92
N ASN A 369 5.28 -11.67 16.75
CA ASN A 369 5.59 -11.06 15.46
C ASN A 369 7.10 -11.10 15.25
N GLN A 370 7.53 -11.70 14.14
CA GLN A 370 8.94 -11.84 13.79
C GLN A 370 9.51 -10.59 13.13
N ALA A 371 8.65 -9.61 12.82
CA ALA A 371 9.08 -8.34 12.28
C ALA A 371 9.65 -7.42 13.37
N LEU A 372 10.81 -6.81 13.09
CA LEU A 372 11.58 -5.95 14.00
C LEU A 372 10.79 -4.81 14.69
N VAL A 373 9.64 -4.41 14.14
CA VAL A 373 8.88 -3.22 14.56
C VAL A 373 7.44 -3.52 14.98
N ALA A 374 6.94 -4.74 14.72
CA ALA A 374 5.55 -5.08 15.06
C ALA A 374 5.50 -5.80 16.41
N ALA A 375 4.74 -5.26 17.37
CA ALA A 375 4.45 -5.98 18.62
C ALA A 375 3.76 -7.31 18.30
N GLY A 376 4.04 -8.36 19.07
CA GLY A 376 3.26 -9.60 19.02
C GLY A 376 1.84 -9.36 19.54
N HIS A 377 1.00 -10.39 19.48
CA HIS A 377 -0.36 -10.32 20.01
C HIS A 377 -0.63 -11.50 20.93
N VAL A 378 -1.44 -11.25 21.95
CA VAL A 378 -1.84 -12.23 22.95
C VAL A 378 -3.36 -12.24 23.00
N LEU A 379 -3.94 -13.43 22.92
CA LEU A 379 -5.35 -13.67 23.19
C LEU A 379 -5.53 -13.89 24.69
N TRP A 380 -6.32 -13.03 25.29
CA TRP A 380 -6.64 -13.05 26.72
C TRP A 380 -8.08 -13.49 26.92
N ARG A 381 -8.31 -14.23 28.00
CA ARG A 381 -9.60 -14.37 28.66
C ARG A 381 -9.58 -13.44 29.89
N PRO A 382 -10.02 -12.18 29.76
CA PRO A 382 -9.92 -11.21 30.83
C PRO A 382 -10.87 -11.55 31.99
N GLU A 383 -10.48 -11.17 33.20
CA GLU A 383 -11.42 -11.11 34.33
C GLU A 383 -12.36 -9.92 34.12
N PRO A 384 -13.70 -10.07 34.20
CA PRO A 384 -14.61 -8.94 34.09
C PRO A 384 -14.59 -8.08 35.38
N PRO A 385 -14.60 -6.74 35.27
CA PRO A 385 -14.53 -5.97 34.04
C PRO A 385 -13.13 -5.98 33.41
N VAL A 386 -13.04 -5.82 32.09
CA VAL A 386 -11.74 -5.87 31.38
C VAL A 386 -10.81 -4.77 31.89
N ARG A 387 -9.66 -5.18 32.45
CA ARG A 387 -8.66 -4.29 33.05
C ARG A 387 -7.29 -4.44 32.41
N ALA A 388 -6.62 -3.33 32.17
CA ALA A 388 -5.18 -3.31 31.90
C ALA A 388 -4.41 -3.35 33.22
N ALA A 389 -3.49 -4.30 33.37
CA ALA A 389 -2.52 -4.31 34.45
C ALA A 389 -1.38 -3.33 34.19
N SER A 390 -0.91 -3.27 32.93
CA SER A 390 0.12 -2.34 32.49
C SER A 390 0.07 -2.06 30.99
N ILE A 391 0.58 -0.89 30.60
CA ILE A 391 0.83 -0.52 29.20
C ILE A 391 2.27 -0.05 29.09
N THR A 392 2.97 -0.54 28.06
CA THR A 392 4.37 -0.20 27.78
C THR A 392 4.51 0.51 26.44
N THR A 393 5.25 1.60 26.41
CA THR A 393 5.52 2.41 25.21
C THR A 393 7.01 2.74 25.09
N GLY A 394 7.46 3.15 23.89
CA GLY A 394 8.87 3.50 23.64
C GLY A 394 9.81 2.30 23.52
N ILE A 395 9.28 1.09 23.29
CA ILE A 395 10.05 -0.15 23.17
C ILE A 395 9.69 -0.88 21.88
N LEU A 396 10.71 -1.20 21.09
CA LEU A 396 10.54 -2.02 19.90
C LEU A 396 10.32 -3.49 20.25
N ALA A 397 9.74 -4.24 19.31
CA ALA A 397 9.46 -5.67 19.49
C ALA A 397 10.72 -6.51 19.76
N ASN A 398 11.90 -6.05 19.31
CA ASN A 398 13.19 -6.68 19.60
C ASN A 398 13.77 -6.32 20.98
N GLY A 399 13.06 -5.51 21.78
CA GLY A 399 13.49 -5.04 23.09
C GLY A 399 14.30 -3.75 23.07
N ASP A 400 14.52 -3.12 21.91
CA ASP A 400 15.30 -1.89 21.82
C ASP A 400 14.52 -0.67 22.29
N ILE A 401 15.21 0.17 23.06
CA ILE A 401 14.75 1.44 23.61
C ILE A 401 15.58 2.53 22.92
N TYR A 402 14.96 3.23 21.97
CA TYR A 402 15.58 4.31 21.20
C TYR A 402 14.96 5.69 21.51
N GLU A 403 13.79 5.68 22.15
CA GLU A 403 13.10 6.83 22.74
C GLU A 403 12.87 6.53 24.22
N PRO A 404 12.52 7.54 25.05
CA PRO A 404 12.09 7.31 26.42
C PRO A 404 11.02 6.20 26.48
N ALA A 405 11.32 5.12 27.19
CA ALA A 405 10.36 4.05 27.41
C ALA A 405 9.55 4.31 28.67
N THR A 406 8.26 4.04 28.61
CA THR A 406 7.34 4.21 29.73
C THR A 406 6.61 2.90 30.01
N VAL A 407 6.56 2.50 31.27
CA VAL A 407 5.70 1.41 31.76
C VAL A 407 4.68 2.04 32.71
N THR A 408 3.44 2.19 32.23
CA THR A 408 2.32 2.65 33.03
C THR A 408 1.68 1.44 33.72
N VAL A 409 1.63 1.46 35.04
CA VAL A 409 1.01 0.40 35.86
C VAL A 409 -0.27 0.96 36.48
N PHE A 410 -1.39 0.27 36.28
CA PHE A 410 -2.69 0.64 36.83
C PHE A 410 -2.99 -0.11 38.12
N ASP A 411 -3.92 0.39 38.92
CA ASP A 411 -4.18 -0.10 40.28
C ASP A 411 -2.87 -0.28 41.06
N CYS A 412 -1.96 0.69 40.91
CA CYS A 412 -0.62 0.60 41.42
C CYS A 412 -0.61 0.79 42.94
N ALA A 413 -0.04 -0.18 43.64
CA ALA A 413 0.15 -0.14 45.09
C ALA A 413 1.61 -0.48 45.42
N LYS A 414 1.84 -1.40 46.35
CA LYS A 414 3.19 -1.88 46.69
C LYS A 414 3.71 -2.83 45.62
N GLY A 415 4.91 -2.57 45.13
CA GLY A 415 5.56 -3.44 44.18
C GLY A 415 6.86 -2.87 43.67
N ARG A 416 7.42 -3.53 42.66
CA ARG A 416 8.68 -3.15 42.04
C ARG A 416 8.61 -3.39 40.54
N LEU A 417 9.01 -2.39 39.75
CA LEU A 417 9.33 -2.64 38.35
C LEU A 417 10.66 -3.36 38.28
N GLU A 418 10.67 -4.61 37.83
CA GLU A 418 11.87 -5.37 37.52
C GLU A 418 12.30 -5.11 36.08
N ALA A 419 13.58 -4.80 35.91
CA ALA A 419 14.16 -4.44 34.62
C ALA A 419 15.48 -5.18 34.36
N THR A 420 15.63 -5.72 33.15
CA THR A 420 16.90 -6.24 32.64
C THR A 420 17.32 -5.41 31.43
N LEU A 421 18.31 -4.54 31.63
CA LEU A 421 18.78 -3.58 30.65
C LEU A 421 20.10 -4.04 30.02
N LEU A 422 20.21 -3.87 28.70
CA LEU A 422 21.36 -4.23 27.89
C LEU A 422 22.05 -2.95 27.39
N GLY A 423 23.28 -2.70 27.86
CA GLY A 423 24.04 -1.54 27.45
C GLY A 423 24.49 -1.67 26.00
N LYS A 424 24.10 -0.72 25.14
CA LYS A 424 24.60 -0.65 23.75
C LYS A 424 25.47 0.57 23.52
N ALA A 425 24.99 1.76 23.85
CA ALA A 425 25.76 3.01 23.72
C ALA A 425 26.64 3.34 24.95
N GLY A 426 26.37 2.73 26.10
CA GLY A 426 27.12 2.98 27.33
C GLY A 426 26.76 4.27 28.07
N ASN A 427 25.67 4.93 27.69
CA ASN A 427 25.18 6.13 28.38
C ASN A 427 24.50 5.76 29.71
N PRO A 428 24.50 6.67 30.70
CA PRO A 428 23.72 6.50 31.91
C PRO A 428 22.23 6.34 31.58
N VAL A 429 21.55 5.51 32.37
CA VAL A 429 20.10 5.29 32.27
C VAL A 429 19.43 5.87 33.50
N SER A 430 18.52 6.83 33.29
CA SER A 430 17.67 7.38 34.33
C SER A 430 16.39 6.56 34.45
N LEU A 431 16.18 5.97 35.63
CA LEU A 431 14.93 5.33 36.02
C LEU A 431 14.08 6.34 36.79
N ARG A 432 12.90 6.63 36.24
CA ARG A 432 11.94 7.61 36.75
C ARG A 432 10.70 6.91 37.29
N LEU A 433 10.09 7.51 38.30
CA LEU A 433 8.74 7.18 38.76
C LEU A 433 7.95 8.49 38.83
N ASP A 434 6.85 8.56 38.11
CA ASP A 434 5.95 9.71 37.98
C ASP A 434 6.72 10.98 37.55
N GLY A 435 7.55 10.82 36.52
CA GLY A 435 8.41 11.88 35.96
C GLY A 435 9.66 12.23 36.78
N ILE A 436 9.79 11.74 38.02
CA ILE A 436 10.90 12.06 38.92
C ILE A 436 12.00 10.99 38.80
N THR A 437 13.23 11.39 38.49
CA THR A 437 14.38 10.48 38.51
C THR A 437 14.63 9.96 39.93
N ARG A 438 14.45 8.66 40.13
CA ARG A 438 14.67 7.99 41.42
C ARG A 438 16.01 7.27 41.47
N ARG A 439 16.51 6.83 40.33
CA ARG A 439 17.78 6.11 40.23
C ARG A 439 18.45 6.39 38.88
N VAL A 440 19.77 6.56 38.90
CA VAL A 440 20.59 6.56 37.69
C VAL A 440 21.48 5.33 37.75
N VAL A 441 21.56 4.58 36.65
CA VAL A 441 22.38 3.37 36.54
C VAL A 441 23.30 3.46 35.35
N GLU A 442 24.56 3.09 35.56
CA GLU A 442 25.54 2.95 34.49
C GLU A 442 25.37 1.57 33.86
N VAL A 443 25.13 1.52 32.54
CA VAL A 443 25.04 0.27 31.79
C VAL A 443 26.01 0.33 30.60
N PRO A 444 27.32 0.08 30.84
CA PRO A 444 28.33 0.11 29.80
C PRO A 444 28.00 -0.77 28.59
N GLY A 445 28.51 -0.41 27.42
CA GLY A 445 28.31 -1.20 26.20
C GLY A 445 28.72 -2.66 26.37
N GLY A 446 27.85 -3.60 25.96
CA GLY A 446 28.09 -5.04 26.07
C GLY A 446 27.82 -5.64 27.45
N THR A 447 27.33 -4.84 28.41
CA THR A 447 27.00 -5.32 29.76
C THR A 447 25.49 -5.47 29.97
N VAL A 448 25.12 -6.22 31.01
CA VAL A 448 23.73 -6.45 31.41
C VAL A 448 23.55 -5.92 32.83
N TRP A 449 22.60 -5.01 33.01
CA TRP A 449 22.15 -4.59 34.33
C TRP A 449 20.83 -5.28 34.67
N ARG A 450 20.74 -5.83 35.88
CA ARG A 450 19.50 -6.41 36.43
C ARG A 450 19.17 -5.69 37.72
N GLY A 451 17.97 -5.16 37.82
CA GLY A 451 17.52 -4.51 39.03
C GLY A 451 16.07 -4.10 38.93
N GLY A 452 15.68 -3.12 39.73
CA GLY A 452 14.33 -2.60 39.68
C GLY A 452 14.18 -1.29 40.42
N LEU A 453 12.98 -0.71 40.28
CA LEU A 453 12.55 0.50 40.95
C LEU A 453 11.32 0.18 41.81
N GLU A 454 11.44 0.37 43.11
CA GLU A 454 10.36 0.16 44.09
C GLU A 454 9.34 1.29 43.98
N THR A 455 8.05 0.98 44.22
CA THR A 455 7.02 2.03 44.32
C THR A 455 7.12 2.77 45.65
N GLU A 456 7.47 2.11 46.76
CA GLU A 456 7.61 2.77 48.06
C GLU A 456 8.98 3.46 48.23
N PRO A 457 9.05 4.59 48.95
CA PRO A 457 7.96 5.34 49.61
C PRO A 457 7.22 6.35 48.69
N TYR A 458 7.19 6.11 47.38
CA TYR A 458 6.84 7.09 46.34
C TYR A 458 5.59 6.73 45.52
N ALA A 459 4.75 5.80 45.99
CA ALA A 459 3.58 5.32 45.22
C ALA A 459 2.59 6.47 45.01
N SER A 460 2.07 6.59 43.81
CA SER A 460 1.10 7.63 43.47
C SER A 460 -0.23 7.44 44.21
N GLU A 461 -0.82 8.54 44.68
CA GLU A 461 -2.14 8.55 45.34
C GLU A 461 -3.29 8.29 44.35
N ASP A 462 -3.06 8.50 43.06
CA ASP A 462 -4.08 8.35 42.02
C ASP A 462 -4.27 6.91 41.54
N GLY A 463 -3.48 5.96 42.04
CA GLY A 463 -3.54 4.54 41.66
C GLY A 463 -2.82 4.21 40.35
N ILE A 464 -2.04 5.13 39.77
CA ILE A 464 -1.23 4.90 38.58
C ILE A 464 0.24 5.13 38.91
N CYS A 465 1.12 4.19 38.57
CA CYS A 465 2.56 4.42 38.62
C CYS A 465 3.13 4.48 37.20
N GLU A 466 3.77 5.59 36.86
CA GLU A 466 4.44 5.77 35.58
C GLU A 466 5.96 5.57 35.74
N PHE A 467 6.47 4.43 35.29
CA PHE A 467 7.90 4.16 35.30
C PHE A 467 8.55 4.60 33.99
N GLY A 468 9.48 5.55 34.04
CA GLY A 468 10.23 6.01 32.88
C GLY A 468 11.64 5.43 32.82
N ILE A 469 12.10 5.05 31.63
CA ILE A 469 13.47 4.60 31.35
C ILE A 469 14.03 5.50 30.26
N VAL A 470 14.97 6.36 30.65
CA VAL A 470 15.50 7.42 29.78
C VAL A 470 17.00 7.27 29.64
N SER A 471 17.50 7.23 28.40
CA SER A 471 18.92 7.27 28.09
C SER A 471 19.16 8.12 26.84
N GLU A 472 20.31 8.81 26.78
CA GLU A 472 20.70 9.63 25.62
C GLU A 472 21.23 8.80 24.44
N GLY A 473 21.34 7.49 24.59
CA GLY A 473 21.68 6.60 23.47
C GLY A 473 20.99 5.26 23.55
N LEU A 474 21.28 4.43 22.56
CA LEU A 474 20.60 3.17 22.37
C LEU A 474 20.77 2.25 23.58
N LEU A 475 19.64 1.69 24.03
CA LEU A 475 19.53 0.75 25.13
C LEU A 475 18.71 -0.45 24.66
N GLY A 476 18.96 -1.63 25.21
CA GLY A 476 18.09 -2.80 25.03
C GLY A 476 17.43 -3.21 26.34
N SER A 477 16.36 -3.97 26.25
CA SER A 477 15.72 -4.62 27.39
C SER A 477 15.25 -6.02 27.02
N THR A 478 15.33 -6.94 27.98
CA THR A 478 14.78 -8.30 27.84
C THR A 478 13.69 -8.62 28.85
N ARG A 479 13.51 -7.76 29.85
CA ARG A 479 12.47 -7.90 30.87
C ARG A 479 12.12 -6.54 31.42
N LEU A 480 10.83 -6.19 31.38
CA LEU A 480 10.23 -5.04 32.05
C LEU A 480 8.88 -5.49 32.59
N GLU A 481 8.84 -5.74 33.89
CA GLU A 481 7.69 -6.39 34.52
C GLU A 481 7.47 -5.79 35.89
N PHE A 482 6.23 -5.38 36.16
CA PHE A 482 5.86 -4.91 37.49
C PHE A 482 5.44 -6.09 38.36
N VAL A 483 6.18 -6.30 39.44
CA VAL A 483 5.88 -7.34 40.43
C VAL A 483 5.16 -6.69 41.61
N ARG A 484 3.87 -6.99 41.74
CA ARG A 484 3.05 -6.62 42.91
C ARG A 484 3.54 -7.40 44.15
N ARG A 485 3.52 -6.76 45.33
CA ARG A 485 3.90 -7.38 46.61
C ARG A 485 2.74 -7.56 47.56
#